data_AF-A0AAP0D429-F1
#
_entry.id   AF-A0AAP0D429-F1
#
_cell.length_a   1.000
_cell.length_b   1.000
_cell.length_c   1.000
_cell.angle_alpha   90.00
_cell.angle_beta   90.00
_cell.angle_gamma   90.00
#
_symmetry.space_group_name_H-M   'P 1'
#
loop_
_entity.id
_entity.type
_entity.pdbx_description
1 polymer ?
#
loop_
_entity_poly.entity_id
_entity_poly.type
_entity_poly.pdbx_seq_one_letter_code
_entity_poly.pdbx_strand_id
1 'polypeptide(L)'
;MEGHKHFSHPHTLSFHKSLEGAHLTCTGCNFPCTGTPVYACRKCKFFLHDRCFNLARSLTHPSHPDHPLSLFPSPTYTSGSFVCNSCNKTGSGLCFCCPACEFDLHIPCAYNDLNPKPSSNPNPTPVQIKIKSHPSHPLVKHLQVSIGHSCDVCGTACETNTEVYSCDICDYDSHAGCTNLPETVRREDHEHALTLLYVNPHPVFECDVCRGAISQTNCMYSCASGCNYGIHVMCVDAKVSEKKPMSEMEFQLEMFKLQNKMKVHEMAVDTMLLGTHGLYRNRYYRY
;
A
#
# COMPACT_ATOMS: atom_id res chain seq x y z
N MET A 1 39.40 -35.17 13.39
CA MET A 1 38.47 -34.08 13.05
C MET A 1 37.72 -33.73 14.32
N GLU A 2 37.89 -32.52 14.82
CA GLU A 2 37.20 -32.05 16.03
C GLU A 2 35.70 -31.93 15.76
N GLY A 3 34.88 -32.48 16.65
CA GLY A 3 33.42 -32.47 16.53
C GLY A 3 32.82 -31.39 17.41
N HIS A 4 32.09 -30.44 16.81
CA HIS A 4 31.52 -29.30 17.52
C HIS A 4 30.02 -29.51 17.78
N LYS A 5 29.55 -29.28 19.02
CA LYS A 5 28.12 -29.38 19.36
C LYS A 5 27.44 -28.03 19.18
N HIS A 6 26.20 -28.02 18.71
CA HIS A 6 25.36 -26.84 18.63
C HIS A 6 24.00 -27.11 19.28
N PHE A 7 23.43 -26.14 20.00
CA PHE A 7 22.17 -26.35 20.74
C PHE A 7 20.98 -26.70 19.83
N SER A 8 21.01 -26.28 18.57
CA SER A 8 19.92 -26.50 17.61
C SER A 8 20.04 -27.82 16.82
N HIS A 9 21.08 -28.62 17.06
CA HIS A 9 21.29 -29.85 16.28
C HIS A 9 21.95 -30.96 17.13
N PRO A 10 21.40 -32.18 17.16
CA PRO A 10 21.86 -33.23 18.08
C PRO A 10 23.22 -33.85 17.71
N HIS A 11 23.63 -33.80 16.43
CA HIS A 11 24.90 -34.37 15.98
C HIS A 11 26.05 -33.38 16.11
N THR A 12 27.27 -33.90 16.23
CA THR A 12 28.47 -33.09 16.10
C THR A 12 28.65 -32.60 14.67
N LEU A 13 29.03 -31.33 14.55
CA LEU A 13 29.30 -30.62 13.32
C LEU A 13 30.80 -30.64 13.04
N SER A 14 31.15 -30.78 11.77
CA SER A 14 32.52 -30.64 11.28
C SER A 14 32.74 -29.23 10.77
N PHE A 15 33.84 -28.58 11.14
CA PHE A 15 34.20 -27.26 10.64
C PHE A 15 34.91 -27.34 9.29
N HIS A 16 34.51 -26.50 8.33
CA HIS A 16 35.12 -26.36 7.01
C HIS A 16 35.37 -24.87 6.74
N LYS A 17 36.58 -24.51 6.30
CA LYS A 17 36.95 -23.11 6.00
C LYS A 17 36.19 -22.53 4.80
N SER A 18 35.87 -23.38 3.83
CA SER A 18 35.04 -23.08 2.67
C SER A 18 34.53 -24.40 2.10
N LEU A 19 33.34 -24.37 1.50
CA LEU A 19 32.80 -25.48 0.72
C LEU A 19 32.69 -25.01 -0.73
N GLU A 20 33.56 -25.54 -1.60
CA GLU A 20 33.53 -25.27 -3.04
C GLU A 20 32.51 -26.18 -3.74
N GLY A 21 31.77 -25.63 -4.71
CA GLY A 21 30.95 -26.42 -5.65
C GLY A 21 29.54 -26.84 -5.19
N ALA A 22 29.01 -26.33 -4.08
CA ALA A 22 27.63 -26.63 -3.66
C ALA A 22 26.85 -25.37 -3.24
N HIS A 23 25.61 -25.23 -3.74
CA HIS A 23 24.61 -24.25 -3.26
C HIS A 23 24.08 -24.68 -1.89
N LEU A 24 24.91 -24.55 -0.86
CA LEU A 24 24.52 -24.86 0.52
C LEU A 24 23.94 -23.61 1.18
N THR A 25 22.82 -23.78 1.86
CA THR A 25 22.14 -22.71 2.57
C THR A 25 22.30 -22.92 4.07
N CYS A 26 22.59 -21.84 4.80
CA CYS A 26 22.66 -21.87 6.24
C CYS A 26 21.26 -22.09 6.82
N THR A 27 21.07 -23.14 7.63
CA THR A 27 19.81 -23.45 8.33
C THR A 27 19.44 -22.37 9.35
N GLY A 28 20.42 -21.59 9.81
CA GLY A 28 20.20 -20.50 10.75
C GLY A 28 19.58 -19.28 10.10
N CYS A 29 20.27 -18.70 9.11
CA CYS A 29 19.90 -17.41 8.52
C CYS A 29 19.28 -17.49 7.13
N ASN A 30 19.17 -18.69 6.55
CA ASN A 30 18.67 -18.95 5.18
C ASN A 30 19.47 -18.27 4.05
N PHE A 31 20.70 -17.80 4.32
CA PHE A 31 21.60 -17.29 3.30
C PHE A 31 22.58 -18.36 2.77
N PRO A 32 23.10 -18.20 1.54
CA PRO A 32 24.13 -19.08 0.99
C PRO A 32 25.39 -19.14 1.87
N CYS A 33 25.98 -20.32 1.97
CA CYS A 33 27.24 -20.60 2.68
C CYS A 33 28.49 -20.50 1.80
N THR A 34 28.33 -20.24 0.50
CA THR A 34 29.43 -20.23 -0.47
C THR A 34 30.51 -19.23 -0.07
N GLY A 35 31.77 -19.68 -0.03
CA GLY A 35 32.93 -18.83 0.28
C GLY A 35 33.04 -18.39 1.74
N THR A 36 32.33 -19.03 2.67
CA THR A 36 32.40 -18.71 4.11
C THR A 36 32.71 -19.94 4.96
N PRO A 37 33.32 -19.76 6.15
CA PRO A 37 33.50 -20.86 7.10
C PRO A 37 32.16 -21.40 7.61
N VAL A 38 32.05 -22.72 7.66
CA VAL A 38 30.79 -23.42 7.95
C VAL A 38 30.98 -24.63 8.84
N TYR A 39 30.04 -24.79 9.76
CA TYR A 39 29.82 -26.01 10.53
C TYR A 39 28.80 -26.88 9.81
N ALA A 40 29.18 -28.10 9.47
CA ALA A 40 28.40 -28.99 8.63
C ALA A 40 28.14 -30.35 9.29
N CYS A 41 26.88 -30.76 9.30
CA CYS A 41 26.46 -32.16 9.46
C CYS A 41 25.91 -32.62 8.10
N ARG A 42 26.75 -33.30 7.32
CA ARG A 42 26.39 -33.79 5.98
C ARG A 42 25.28 -34.84 6.01
N LYS A 43 25.23 -35.66 7.06
CA LYS A 43 24.19 -36.69 7.25
C LYS A 43 22.79 -36.07 7.31
N CYS A 44 22.65 -34.94 8.00
CA CYS A 44 21.37 -34.26 8.18
C CYS A 44 21.14 -33.09 7.21
N LYS A 45 22.11 -32.81 6.32
CA LYS A 45 22.13 -31.59 5.49
C LYS A 45 21.95 -30.31 6.32
N PHE A 46 22.54 -30.29 7.52
CA PHE A 46 22.47 -29.15 8.44
C PHE A 46 23.76 -28.34 8.34
N PHE A 47 23.64 -27.06 8.01
CA PHE A 47 24.78 -26.18 7.77
C PHE A 47 24.56 -24.87 8.52
N LEU A 48 25.58 -24.40 9.24
CA LEU A 48 25.59 -23.09 9.85
C LEU A 48 26.84 -22.35 9.44
N HIS A 49 26.72 -21.07 9.09
CA HIS A 49 27.87 -20.17 9.09
C HIS A 49 28.54 -20.20 10.45
N ASP A 50 29.86 -20.02 10.50
CA ASP A 50 30.61 -19.86 11.75
C ASP A 50 29.99 -18.79 12.68
N ARG A 51 29.53 -17.68 12.11
CA ARG A 51 28.81 -16.64 12.86
C ARG A 51 27.45 -17.11 13.39
N CYS A 52 26.71 -17.91 12.63
CA CYS A 52 25.42 -18.45 13.05
C CYS A 52 25.58 -19.53 14.14
N PHE A 53 26.70 -20.25 14.14
CA PHE A 53 27.05 -21.22 15.18
C PHE A 53 27.41 -20.52 16.50
N ASN A 54 28.08 -19.38 16.44
CA ASN A 54 28.57 -18.63 17.61
C ASN A 54 27.62 -17.53 18.10
N LEU A 55 26.34 -17.58 17.76
CA LEU A 55 25.37 -16.56 18.19
C LEU A 55 25.13 -16.57 19.70
N ALA A 56 24.91 -15.39 20.27
CA ALA A 56 24.47 -15.26 21.65
C ALA A 56 23.08 -15.89 21.83
N ARG A 57 22.86 -16.57 22.96
CA ARG A 57 21.58 -17.22 23.28
C ARG A 57 20.48 -16.24 23.66
N SER A 58 20.84 -15.00 23.98
CA SER A 58 19.94 -13.92 24.39
C SER A 58 20.45 -12.59 23.83
N LEU A 59 19.52 -11.69 23.51
CA LEU A 59 19.77 -10.41 22.87
C LEU A 59 18.78 -9.35 23.35
N THR A 60 19.24 -8.20 23.84
CA THR A 60 18.38 -7.02 24.02
C THR A 60 18.37 -6.21 22.73
N HIS A 61 17.19 -5.92 22.19
CA HIS A 61 17.05 -5.23 20.91
C HIS A 61 16.50 -3.81 21.12
N PRO A 62 16.97 -2.76 20.41
CA PRO A 62 16.50 -1.38 20.61
C PRO A 62 15.01 -1.23 20.30
N SER A 63 14.50 -1.95 19.31
CA SER A 63 13.07 -1.98 18.96
C SER A 63 12.21 -2.81 19.92
N HIS A 64 12.82 -3.50 20.87
CA HIS A 64 12.13 -4.26 21.92
C HIS A 64 12.95 -4.24 23.22
N PRO A 65 13.06 -3.08 23.90
CA PRO A 65 14.01 -2.87 24.99
C PRO A 65 13.56 -3.50 26.31
N ASP A 66 12.26 -3.66 26.52
CA ASP A 66 11.67 -4.08 27.79
C ASP A 66 11.91 -5.56 28.11
N HIS A 67 12.10 -6.40 27.08
CA HIS A 67 12.37 -7.82 27.25
C HIS A 67 13.53 -8.32 26.36
N PRO A 68 14.41 -9.19 26.89
CA PRO A 68 15.43 -9.83 26.08
C PRO A 68 14.80 -10.87 25.14
N LEU A 69 15.25 -10.89 23.89
CA LEU A 69 14.91 -11.91 22.92
C LEU A 69 15.79 -13.15 23.13
N SER A 70 15.19 -14.34 23.13
CA SER A 70 15.91 -15.60 23.23
C SER A 70 16.12 -16.22 21.84
N LEU A 71 17.29 -16.82 21.60
CA LEU A 71 17.57 -17.51 20.34
C LEU A 71 16.93 -18.90 20.33
N PHE A 72 16.03 -19.14 19.39
CA PHE A 72 15.38 -20.44 19.22
C PHE A 72 15.91 -21.19 17.99
N PRO A 73 15.99 -22.53 18.06
CA PRO A 73 16.46 -23.38 16.96
C PRO A 73 15.46 -23.44 15.79
N SER A 74 14.20 -23.17 16.06
CA SER A 74 13.10 -23.13 15.11
C SER A 74 11.97 -22.26 15.70
N PRO A 75 11.02 -21.81 14.88
CA PRO A 75 9.89 -21.02 15.35
C PRO A 75 9.06 -21.81 16.38
N THR A 76 8.55 -21.15 17.42
CA THR A 76 7.77 -21.78 18.49
C THR A 76 6.31 -22.02 18.11
N TYR A 77 5.89 -21.54 16.94
CA TYR A 77 4.54 -21.62 16.42
C TYR A 77 4.28 -22.95 15.72
N THR A 78 3.03 -23.43 15.77
CA THR A 78 2.58 -24.67 15.11
C THR A 78 2.73 -24.65 13.59
N SER A 79 2.76 -23.47 12.99
CA SER A 79 3.01 -23.28 11.55
C SER A 79 4.44 -23.62 11.12
N GLY A 80 5.39 -23.69 12.07
CA GLY A 80 6.81 -23.83 11.77
C GLY A 80 7.42 -22.59 11.12
N SER A 81 6.75 -21.44 11.20
CA SER A 81 7.19 -20.16 10.66
C SER A 81 6.82 -18.98 11.57
N PHE A 82 7.51 -17.86 11.44
CA PHE A 82 7.22 -16.59 12.11
C PHE A 82 7.24 -15.43 11.10
N VAL A 83 6.65 -14.29 11.46
CA VAL A 83 6.78 -13.04 10.71
C VAL A 83 7.77 -12.15 11.46
N CYS A 84 8.81 -11.68 10.80
CA CYS A 84 9.83 -10.85 11.43
C CYS A 84 9.31 -9.42 11.68
N ASN A 85 9.32 -8.96 12.92
CA ASN A 85 8.84 -7.62 13.31
C ASN A 85 9.69 -6.46 12.77
N SER A 86 10.90 -6.73 12.25
CA SER A 86 11.78 -5.70 11.66
C SER A 86 11.57 -5.56 10.14
N CYS A 87 11.35 -6.66 9.41
CA CYS A 87 11.27 -6.63 7.94
C CYS A 87 9.95 -7.15 7.35
N ASN A 88 9.01 -7.59 8.18
CA ASN A 88 7.71 -8.15 7.82
C ASN A 88 7.74 -9.36 6.88
N LYS A 89 8.89 -10.04 6.75
CA LYS A 89 9.03 -11.26 5.95
C LYS A 89 8.93 -12.51 6.82
N THR A 90 8.42 -13.59 6.25
CA THR A 90 8.34 -14.89 6.92
C THR A 90 9.73 -15.51 7.11
N GLY A 91 9.96 -16.12 8.27
CA GLY A 91 11.13 -16.93 8.57
C GLY A 91 10.76 -18.32 9.08
N SER A 92 11.63 -19.29 8.83
CA SER A 92 11.45 -20.70 9.25
C SER A 92 12.70 -21.31 9.92
N GLY A 93 13.80 -20.56 9.97
CA GLY A 93 15.07 -20.98 10.56
C GLY A 93 15.22 -20.54 12.02
N LEU A 94 16.46 -20.36 12.46
CA LEU A 94 16.77 -19.80 13.77
C LEU A 94 16.27 -18.35 13.86
N CYS A 95 15.65 -18.00 14.99
CA CYS A 95 15.13 -16.66 15.24
C CYS A 95 15.40 -16.19 16.67
N PHE A 96 15.45 -14.88 16.85
CA PHE A 96 15.34 -14.25 18.17
C PHE A 96 13.87 -14.01 18.45
N CYS A 97 13.34 -14.58 19.53
CA CYS A 97 11.93 -14.51 19.88
C CYS A 97 11.74 -14.06 21.33
N CYS A 98 10.75 -13.20 21.56
CA CYS A 98 10.11 -12.99 22.85
C CYS A 98 8.70 -13.62 22.80
N PRO A 99 8.52 -14.85 23.31
CA PRO A 99 7.22 -15.52 23.25
C PRO A 99 6.10 -14.77 23.99
N ALA A 100 6.45 -14.00 25.03
CA ALA A 100 5.48 -13.23 25.80
C ALA A 100 4.90 -12.04 25.02
N CYS A 101 5.64 -11.51 24.04
CA CYS A 101 5.25 -10.35 23.24
C CYS A 101 4.97 -10.71 21.78
N GLU A 102 5.11 -11.98 21.40
CA GLU A 102 5.04 -12.43 20.00
C GLU A 102 5.94 -11.58 19.09
N PHE A 103 7.15 -11.32 19.57
CA PHE A 103 8.14 -10.50 18.87
C PHE A 103 9.28 -11.38 18.37
N ASP A 104 9.36 -11.53 17.05
CA ASP A 104 10.33 -12.36 16.36
C ASP A 104 11.21 -11.56 15.41
N LEU A 105 12.50 -11.88 15.38
CA LEU A 105 13.45 -11.32 14.42
C LEU A 105 14.22 -12.44 13.72
N HIS A 106 14.41 -12.28 12.41
CA HIS A 106 15.46 -13.03 11.71
C HIS A 106 16.82 -12.70 12.33
N ILE A 107 17.75 -13.65 12.35
CA ILE A 107 19.14 -13.40 12.79
C ILE A 107 19.73 -12.14 12.13
N PRO A 108 19.70 -11.96 10.79
CA PRO A 108 20.21 -10.74 10.17
C PRO A 108 19.53 -9.45 10.66
N CYS A 109 18.20 -9.47 10.85
CA CYS A 109 17.46 -8.31 11.31
C CYS A 109 17.88 -7.90 12.73
N ALA A 110 18.01 -8.87 13.63
CA ALA A 110 18.45 -8.65 15.01
C ALA A 110 19.81 -7.96 15.14
N TYR A 111 20.74 -8.18 14.20
CA TYR A 111 22.08 -7.60 14.28
C TYR A 111 22.31 -6.38 13.38
N ASN A 112 21.48 -6.17 12.36
CA ASN A 112 21.58 -4.99 11.51
C ASN A 112 21.29 -3.71 12.29
N ASP A 113 20.33 -3.75 13.23
CA ASP A 113 19.93 -2.59 14.02
C ASP A 113 20.84 -2.35 15.24
N LEU A 114 21.55 -3.39 15.71
CA LEU A 114 22.47 -3.31 16.86
C LEU A 114 23.88 -2.87 16.50
N ASN A 115 24.31 -3.17 15.28
CA ASN A 115 25.64 -2.83 14.81
C ASN A 115 25.50 -2.28 13.39
N PRO A 116 24.97 -1.05 13.25
CA PRO A 116 24.91 -0.41 11.95
C PRO A 116 26.33 -0.36 11.42
N LYS A 117 26.63 -1.16 10.39
CA LYS A 117 27.90 -1.03 9.69
C LYS A 117 28.00 0.45 9.29
N PRO A 118 29.15 1.14 9.51
CA PRO A 118 29.43 2.36 8.74
C PRO A 118 29.35 1.91 7.30
N SER A 119 28.27 2.31 6.67
CA SER A 119 27.74 1.61 5.54
C SER A 119 28.62 1.95 4.35
N SER A 120 29.33 0.97 3.79
CA SER A 120 29.96 1.11 2.47
C SER A 120 28.94 1.15 1.32
N ASN A 121 27.66 1.28 1.65
CA ASN A 121 26.69 2.03 0.88
C ASN A 121 25.76 2.67 1.91
N PRO A 122 25.63 4.01 1.99
CA PRO A 122 24.56 4.61 2.78
C PRO A 122 23.30 3.83 2.41
N ASN A 123 22.57 3.37 3.43
CA ASN A 123 21.15 3.15 3.27
C ASN A 123 20.69 4.28 2.34
N PRO A 124 20.22 4.01 1.09
CA PRO A 124 19.59 5.10 0.38
C PRO A 124 18.50 5.49 1.36
N THR A 125 18.60 6.71 1.90
CA THR A 125 17.51 7.32 2.65
C THR A 125 16.25 6.85 1.94
N PRO A 126 15.33 6.11 2.60
CA PRO A 126 14.16 5.57 1.92
C PRO A 126 13.63 6.73 1.11
N VAL A 127 13.58 6.61 -0.22
CA VAL A 127 13.43 7.77 -1.10
C VAL A 127 12.07 8.37 -0.77
N GLN A 128 12.11 9.36 0.12
CA GLN A 128 10.95 9.99 0.70
C GLN A 128 10.58 11.09 -0.26
N ILE A 129 9.41 10.95 -0.85
CA ILE A 129 8.90 11.94 -1.77
C ILE A 129 7.77 12.69 -1.08
N LYS A 130 7.69 13.99 -1.37
CA LYS A 130 6.50 14.77 -1.08
C LYS A 130 5.75 14.93 -2.39
N ILE A 131 4.50 14.50 -2.42
CA ILE A 131 3.63 14.66 -3.59
C ILE A 131 2.54 15.67 -3.26
N LYS A 132 2.01 16.32 -4.30
CA LYS A 132 1.02 17.39 -4.12
C LYS A 132 -0.36 16.87 -3.71
N SER A 133 -0.70 15.64 -4.10
CA SER A 133 -1.95 14.97 -3.68
C SER A 133 -1.95 14.56 -2.21
N HIS A 134 -0.78 14.50 -1.57
CA HIS A 134 -0.64 14.22 -0.14
C HIS A 134 0.50 15.06 0.47
N PRO A 135 0.26 16.34 0.77
CA PRO A 135 1.33 17.27 1.18
C PRO A 135 1.71 17.13 2.67
N SER A 136 0.84 16.55 3.49
CA SER A 136 1.00 16.51 4.95
C SER A 136 2.15 15.62 5.39
N HIS A 137 2.38 14.51 4.69
CA HIS A 137 3.35 13.48 5.06
C HIS A 137 4.18 13.06 3.85
N PRO A 138 5.47 12.72 4.03
CA PRO A 138 6.27 12.12 2.97
C PRO A 138 5.82 10.67 2.75
N LEU A 139 5.90 10.20 1.49
CA LEU A 139 5.69 8.80 1.16
C LEU A 139 7.02 8.07 1.02
N VAL A 140 7.03 6.82 1.46
CA VAL A 140 8.16 5.91 1.38
C VAL A 140 7.93 4.90 0.28
N LYS A 141 8.95 4.73 -0.58
CA LYS A 141 8.93 3.71 -1.62
C LYS A 141 9.11 2.31 -1.01
N HIS A 142 8.23 1.38 -1.37
CA HIS A 142 8.39 -0.03 -1.02
C HIS A 142 7.76 -0.96 -2.06
N LEU A 143 7.93 -2.28 -1.88
CA LEU A 143 7.36 -3.30 -2.75
C LEU A 143 6.01 -3.75 -2.18
N GLN A 144 4.93 -3.58 -2.93
CA GLN A 144 3.59 -4.01 -2.52
C GLN A 144 3.54 -5.54 -2.40
N VAL A 145 3.35 -6.07 -1.19
CA VAL A 145 3.28 -7.53 -0.96
C VAL A 145 1.90 -8.00 -0.50
N SER A 146 1.04 -7.09 -0.03
CA SER A 146 -0.33 -7.37 0.39
C SER A 146 -1.32 -7.22 -0.77
N ILE A 147 -2.35 -8.07 -0.78
CA ILE A 147 -3.46 -8.00 -1.74
C ILE A 147 -4.51 -7.03 -1.17
N GLY A 148 -5.11 -6.21 -2.04
CA GLY A 148 -6.29 -5.41 -1.69
C GLY A 148 -6.04 -3.93 -1.42
N HIS A 149 -4.85 -3.40 -1.70
CA HIS A 149 -4.60 -1.96 -1.64
C HIS A 149 -5.02 -1.28 -2.94
N SER A 150 -5.51 -0.05 -2.85
CA SER A 150 -5.88 0.79 -3.99
C SER A 150 -5.07 2.08 -3.97
N CYS A 151 -4.68 2.57 -5.13
CA CYS A 151 -4.01 3.85 -5.22
C CYS A 151 -4.99 5.01 -5.00
N ASP A 152 -4.71 5.87 -4.02
CA ASP A 152 -5.52 7.05 -3.71
C ASP A 152 -5.49 8.12 -4.81
N VAL A 153 -4.45 8.12 -5.64
CA VAL A 153 -4.35 9.05 -6.78
C VAL A 153 -5.31 8.64 -7.90
N CYS A 154 -5.24 7.40 -8.38
CA CYS A 154 -5.98 6.97 -9.57
C CYS A 154 -7.22 6.12 -9.30
N GLY A 155 -7.41 5.62 -8.08
CA GLY A 155 -8.53 4.78 -7.68
C GLY A 155 -8.46 3.33 -8.15
N THR A 156 -7.35 2.91 -8.78
CA THR A 156 -7.17 1.52 -9.25
C THR A 156 -6.31 0.71 -8.29
N ALA A 157 -6.41 -0.62 -8.35
CA ALA A 157 -5.69 -1.51 -7.44
C ALA A 157 -4.16 -1.39 -7.58
N CYS A 158 -3.45 -1.47 -6.45
CA CYS A 158 -2.01 -1.64 -6.41
C CYS A 158 -1.69 -3.13 -6.59
N GLU A 159 -1.09 -3.48 -7.73
CA GLU A 159 -0.73 -4.86 -8.04
C GLU A 159 0.35 -5.39 -7.07
N THR A 160 0.28 -6.67 -6.72
CA THR A 160 1.30 -7.30 -5.89
C THR A 160 2.63 -7.39 -6.63
N ASN A 161 3.73 -7.34 -5.89
CA ASN A 161 5.10 -7.29 -6.38
C ASN A 161 5.40 -6.07 -7.28
N THR A 162 4.65 -4.96 -7.14
CA THR A 162 4.96 -3.70 -7.82
C THR A 162 5.49 -2.65 -6.86
N GLU A 163 6.24 -1.69 -7.39
CA GLU A 163 6.75 -0.57 -6.59
C GLU A 163 5.64 0.45 -6.32
N VAL A 164 5.39 0.71 -5.04
CA VAL A 164 4.41 1.68 -4.56
C VAL A 164 5.08 2.68 -3.62
N TYR A 165 4.41 3.80 -3.43
CA TYR A 165 4.74 4.79 -2.42
C TYR A 165 3.59 4.83 -1.43
N SER A 166 3.89 4.66 -0.16
CA SER A 166 2.88 4.70 0.89
C SER A 166 3.31 5.62 2.03
N CYS A 167 2.31 6.14 2.72
CA CYS A 167 2.52 6.93 3.92
C CYS A 167 2.59 6.01 5.15
N ASP A 168 3.62 6.16 5.97
CA ASP A 168 3.72 5.39 7.23
C ASP A 168 2.83 5.99 8.35
N ILE A 169 2.22 7.16 8.11
CA ILE A 169 1.41 7.90 9.09
C ILE A 169 -0.08 7.70 8.86
N CYS A 170 -0.52 7.52 7.61
CA CYS A 170 -1.91 7.29 7.26
C CYS A 170 -2.00 6.29 6.10
N ASP A 171 -3.20 5.74 5.89
CA ASP A 171 -3.48 4.76 4.84
C ASP A 171 -3.57 5.42 3.45
N TYR A 172 -2.48 6.05 3.01
CA TYR A 172 -2.36 6.69 1.70
C TYR A 172 -1.35 5.92 0.84
N ASP A 173 -1.83 5.39 -0.28
CA ASP A 173 -1.08 4.57 -1.23
C ASP A 173 -1.07 5.19 -2.62
N SER A 174 0.09 5.17 -3.28
CA SER A 174 0.26 5.63 -4.66
C SER A 174 1.08 4.65 -5.47
N HIS A 175 0.64 4.36 -6.70
CA HIS A 175 1.53 3.76 -7.69
C HIS A 175 2.74 4.67 -7.91
N ALA A 176 3.90 4.08 -8.25
CA ALA A 176 5.08 4.87 -8.60
C ALA A 176 4.82 5.88 -9.73
N GLY A 177 4.07 5.47 -10.76
CA GLY A 177 3.70 6.33 -11.90
C GLY A 177 2.71 7.45 -11.55
N CYS A 178 1.98 7.34 -10.43
CA CYS A 178 1.01 8.35 -10.00
C CYS A 178 1.64 9.49 -9.18
N THR A 179 2.92 9.38 -8.82
CA THR A 179 3.61 10.35 -7.95
C THR A 179 3.98 11.66 -8.66
N ASN A 180 4.04 11.64 -9.99
CA ASN A 180 4.49 12.76 -10.81
C ASN A 180 3.60 12.95 -12.04
N LEU A 181 2.30 13.11 -11.81
CA LEU A 181 1.33 13.42 -12.87
C LEU A 181 1.53 14.84 -13.40
N PRO A 182 1.39 15.07 -14.72
CA PRO A 182 1.45 16.41 -15.29
C PRO A 182 0.30 17.29 -14.78
N GLU A 183 0.58 18.56 -14.45
CA GLU A 183 -0.44 19.51 -13.98
C GLU A 183 -1.51 19.83 -15.04
N THR A 184 -1.15 19.68 -16.31
CA THR A 184 -2.00 20.01 -17.44
C THR A 184 -1.78 19.02 -18.56
N VAL A 185 -2.86 18.54 -19.15
CA VAL A 185 -2.86 17.61 -20.29
C VAL A 185 -3.78 18.09 -21.39
N ARG A 186 -3.62 17.55 -22.60
CA ARG A 186 -4.51 17.79 -23.73
C ARG A 186 -5.01 16.46 -24.26
N ARG A 187 -6.24 16.44 -24.76
CA ARG A 187 -6.82 15.30 -25.46
C ARG A 187 -7.24 15.71 -26.87
N GLU A 188 -7.37 14.74 -27.75
CA GLU A 188 -7.81 14.96 -29.14
C GLU A 188 -9.30 15.22 -29.25
N ASP A 189 -10.10 14.63 -28.35
CA ASP A 189 -11.57 14.76 -28.30
C ASP A 189 -12.06 15.96 -27.49
N HIS A 190 -11.12 16.76 -26.95
CA HIS A 190 -11.46 17.97 -26.21
C HIS A 190 -10.53 19.14 -26.53
N GLU A 191 -11.12 20.28 -26.89
CA GLU A 191 -10.37 21.45 -27.37
C GLU A 191 -9.50 22.12 -26.30
N HIS A 192 -10.01 22.20 -25.06
CA HIS A 192 -9.33 22.88 -23.97
C HIS A 192 -8.33 21.95 -23.27
N ALA A 193 -7.29 22.55 -22.67
CA ALA A 193 -6.41 21.80 -21.79
C ALA A 193 -7.15 21.44 -20.48
N LEU A 194 -6.84 20.26 -19.94
CA LEU A 194 -7.40 19.78 -18.69
C LEU A 194 -6.37 19.97 -17.58
N THR A 195 -6.84 20.45 -16.42
CA THR A 195 -6.01 20.70 -15.24
C THR A 195 -6.17 19.56 -14.24
N LEU A 196 -5.08 19.15 -13.61
CA LEU A 196 -5.09 18.16 -12.54
C LEU A 196 -5.76 18.73 -11.28
N LEU A 197 -6.73 18.01 -10.75
CA LEU A 197 -7.32 18.25 -9.44
C LEU A 197 -6.93 17.08 -8.52
N TYR A 198 -6.41 17.39 -7.33
CA TYR A 198 -5.94 16.36 -6.38
C TYR A 198 -7.06 15.66 -5.61
N VAL A 199 -8.28 16.16 -5.75
CA VAL A 199 -9.52 15.55 -5.26
C VAL A 199 -10.62 15.86 -6.27
N ASN A 200 -11.59 14.97 -6.41
CA ASN A 200 -12.78 15.24 -7.21
C ASN A 200 -13.77 16.09 -6.37
N PRO A 201 -14.04 17.34 -6.75
CA PRO A 201 -14.91 18.24 -5.98
C PRO A 201 -16.40 17.92 -6.15
N HIS A 202 -16.77 16.96 -7.02
CA HIS A 202 -18.15 16.65 -7.37
C HIS A 202 -18.61 15.32 -6.75
N PRO A 203 -19.77 15.27 -6.06
CA PRO A 203 -20.28 14.06 -5.40
C PRO A 203 -20.50 12.87 -6.32
N VAL A 204 -20.91 13.14 -7.55
CA VAL A 204 -21.10 12.13 -8.60
C VAL A 204 -20.53 12.74 -9.86
N PHE A 205 -19.37 12.25 -10.28
CA PHE A 205 -18.76 12.65 -11.55
C PHE A 205 -18.45 11.39 -12.35
N GLU A 206 -18.89 11.38 -13.60
CA GLU A 206 -18.65 10.30 -14.54
C GLU A 206 -17.53 10.72 -15.48
N CYS A 207 -16.53 9.87 -15.66
CA CYS A 207 -15.44 10.11 -16.59
C CYS A 207 -15.96 10.17 -18.04
N ASP A 208 -15.64 11.26 -18.75
CA ASP A 208 -16.08 11.46 -20.13
C ASP A 208 -15.51 10.47 -21.14
N VAL A 209 -14.42 9.78 -20.76
CA VAL A 209 -13.74 8.80 -21.62
C VAL A 209 -14.26 7.40 -21.34
N CYS A 210 -14.14 6.90 -20.10
CA CYS A 210 -14.47 5.51 -19.79
C CYS A 210 -15.91 5.29 -19.31
N ARG A 211 -16.65 6.37 -19.02
CA ARG A 211 -18.01 6.33 -18.44
C ARG A 211 -18.09 5.72 -17.03
N GLY A 212 -16.95 5.54 -16.38
CA GLY A 212 -16.85 5.08 -15.00
C GLY A 212 -16.96 6.24 -14.00
N ALA A 213 -17.48 5.95 -12.82
CA ALA A 213 -17.52 6.91 -11.73
C ALA A 213 -16.10 7.28 -11.23
N ILE A 214 -15.91 8.54 -10.85
CA ILE A 214 -14.68 9.03 -10.23
C ILE A 214 -14.96 9.30 -8.75
N SER A 215 -14.25 8.61 -7.85
CA SER A 215 -14.40 8.83 -6.40
C SER A 215 -13.99 10.25 -6.02
N GLN A 216 -14.65 10.83 -5.02
CA GLN A 216 -14.32 12.16 -4.47
C GLN A 216 -12.91 12.24 -3.89
N THR A 217 -12.36 11.11 -3.45
CA THR A 217 -11.02 11.02 -2.87
C THR A 217 -9.91 10.89 -3.90
N ASN A 218 -10.25 10.59 -5.16
CA ASN A 218 -9.25 10.39 -6.21
C ASN A 218 -8.94 11.69 -6.96
N CYS A 219 -7.73 11.72 -7.54
CA CYS A 219 -7.35 12.77 -8.46
C CYS A 219 -8.09 12.62 -9.80
N MET A 220 -8.31 13.73 -10.49
CA MET A 220 -8.93 13.77 -11.81
C MET A 220 -8.36 14.89 -12.65
N TYR A 221 -8.50 14.81 -13.98
CA TYR A 221 -8.31 15.96 -14.85
C TYR A 221 -9.66 16.58 -15.17
N SER A 222 -9.76 17.91 -15.11
CA SER A 222 -10.99 18.64 -15.41
C SER A 222 -10.72 19.89 -16.25
N CYS A 223 -11.67 20.21 -17.12
CA CYS A 223 -11.62 21.41 -17.95
C CYS A 223 -12.00 22.66 -17.12
N ALA A 224 -11.04 23.57 -16.93
CA ALA A 224 -11.27 24.82 -16.22
C ALA A 224 -12.06 25.86 -17.05
N SER A 225 -12.24 25.63 -18.36
CA SER A 225 -12.95 26.55 -19.27
C SER A 225 -14.48 26.40 -19.23
N GLY A 226 -15.03 25.63 -18.28
CA GLY A 226 -16.47 25.53 -18.05
C GLY A 226 -17.20 24.48 -18.88
N CYS A 227 -16.48 23.59 -19.58
CA CYS A 227 -17.07 22.59 -20.47
C CYS A 227 -17.76 21.40 -19.76
N ASN A 228 -17.73 21.34 -18.42
CA ASN A 228 -18.13 20.17 -17.63
C ASN A 228 -17.54 18.87 -18.21
N TYR A 229 -16.24 18.91 -18.54
CA TYR A 229 -15.50 17.78 -19.09
C TYR A 229 -14.44 17.35 -18.08
N GLY A 230 -14.46 16.09 -17.67
CA GLY A 230 -13.54 15.56 -16.69
C GLY A 230 -13.28 14.06 -16.84
N ILE A 231 -12.07 13.63 -16.49
CA ILE A 231 -11.58 12.27 -16.77
C ILE A 231 -10.75 11.74 -15.59
N HIS A 232 -10.70 10.42 -15.44
CA HIS A 232 -9.71 9.78 -14.56
C HIS A 232 -8.29 10.13 -15.02
N VAL A 233 -7.34 10.17 -14.10
CA VAL A 233 -5.91 10.38 -14.42
C VAL A 233 -5.35 9.33 -15.39
N MET A 234 -5.90 8.11 -15.38
CA MET A 234 -5.51 7.02 -16.29
C MET A 234 -6.20 7.09 -17.66
N CYS A 235 -7.16 8.01 -17.84
CA CYS A 235 -7.93 8.14 -19.07
C CYS A 235 -7.35 9.20 -20.02
N VAL A 236 -6.14 9.73 -19.79
CA VAL A 236 -5.56 10.78 -20.66
C VAL A 236 -5.27 10.28 -22.07
N ASP A 237 -4.76 9.06 -22.22
CA ASP A 237 -4.44 8.44 -23.52
C ASP A 237 -5.42 7.32 -23.92
N ALA A 238 -6.46 7.09 -23.10
CA ALA A 238 -7.44 6.06 -23.37
C ALA A 238 -8.36 6.45 -24.54
N LYS A 239 -8.85 5.44 -25.28
CA LYS A 239 -9.89 5.64 -26.29
C LYS A 239 -11.23 5.94 -25.61
N VAL A 240 -12.02 6.83 -26.20
CA VAL A 240 -13.36 7.13 -25.71
C VAL A 240 -14.23 5.88 -25.86
N SER A 241 -14.83 5.45 -24.75
CA SER A 241 -15.83 4.39 -24.76
C SER A 241 -17.12 4.93 -25.38
N GLU A 242 -17.65 4.21 -26.37
CA GLU A 242 -18.98 4.49 -26.90
C GLU A 242 -20.00 4.41 -25.76
N LYS A 243 -20.88 5.42 -25.66
CA LYS A 243 -22.04 5.34 -24.77
C LYS A 243 -22.83 4.11 -25.19
N LYS A 244 -22.93 3.11 -24.30
CA LYS A 244 -23.92 2.05 -24.50
C LYS A 244 -25.28 2.73 -24.61
N PRO A 245 -26.12 2.35 -25.60
CA PRO A 245 -27.47 2.86 -25.66
C PRO A 245 -28.14 2.56 -24.33
N MET A 246 -28.69 3.61 -23.71
CA MET A 246 -29.46 3.50 -22.48
C MET A 246 -30.54 2.44 -22.72
N SER A 247 -30.64 1.46 -21.82
CA SER A 247 -31.67 0.44 -21.96
C SER A 247 -33.05 1.08 -21.85
N GLU A 248 -34.05 0.47 -22.48
CA GLU A 248 -35.45 0.94 -22.39
C GLU A 248 -35.87 1.13 -20.92
N MET A 249 -35.44 0.24 -20.04
CA MET A 249 -35.77 0.32 -18.61
C MET A 249 -35.10 1.51 -17.90
N GLU A 250 -33.84 1.81 -18.23
CA GLU A 250 -33.15 3.00 -17.71
C GLU A 250 -33.78 4.28 -18.24
N PHE A 251 -34.15 4.32 -19.53
CA PHE A 251 -34.82 5.46 -20.14
C PHE A 251 -36.16 5.76 -19.47
N GLN A 252 -36.97 4.74 -19.24
CA GLN A 252 -38.26 4.87 -18.54
C GLN A 252 -38.07 5.37 -17.10
N LEU A 253 -37.05 4.89 -16.39
CA LEU A 253 -36.74 5.35 -15.03
C LEU A 253 -36.27 6.81 -15.00
N GLU A 254 -35.46 7.24 -15.95
CA GLU A 254 -34.98 8.61 -16.10
C GLU A 254 -36.15 9.57 -16.38
N MET A 255 -37.03 9.17 -17.31
CA MET A 255 -38.25 9.91 -17.64
C MET A 255 -39.19 10.05 -16.44
N PHE A 256 -39.38 8.97 -15.68
CA PHE A 256 -40.19 9.00 -14.46
C PHE A 256 -39.62 9.94 -13.40
N LYS A 257 -38.29 9.93 -13.19
CA LYS A 257 -37.60 10.86 -12.28
C LYS A 257 -37.79 12.31 -12.69
N LEU A 258 -37.69 12.63 -13.99
CA LEU A 258 -37.90 13.97 -14.52
C LEU A 258 -39.35 14.44 -14.33
N GLN A 259 -40.33 13.59 -14.66
CA GLN A 259 -41.75 13.90 -14.46
C GLN A 259 -42.06 14.19 -13.00
N ASN A 260 -41.49 13.42 -12.06
CA ASN A 260 -41.68 13.66 -10.64
C ASN A 260 -41.00 14.95 -10.17
N LYS A 261 -39.79 15.27 -10.65
CA LYS A 261 -39.14 16.56 -10.37
C LYS A 261 -39.98 17.74 -10.88
N MET A 262 -40.55 17.64 -12.07
CA MET A 262 -41.43 18.66 -12.63
C MET A 262 -42.70 18.83 -11.80
N LYS A 263 -43.37 17.73 -11.41
CA LYS A 263 -44.55 17.77 -10.52
C LYS A 263 -44.24 18.39 -9.17
N VAL A 264 -43.11 18.04 -8.56
CA VAL A 264 -42.68 18.63 -7.28
C VAL A 264 -42.41 20.14 -7.44
N HIS A 265 -41.79 20.54 -8.55
CA HIS A 265 -41.57 21.96 -8.84
C HIS A 265 -42.87 22.71 -9.09
N GLU A 266 -43.82 22.13 -9.83
CA GLU A 266 -45.16 22.68 -10.07
C GLU A 266 -45.93 22.86 -8.75
N MET A 267 -45.96 21.83 -7.89
CA MET A 267 -46.56 21.91 -6.56
C MET A 267 -45.89 22.97 -5.66
N ALA A 268 -44.57 23.15 -5.77
CA ALA A 268 -43.85 24.19 -5.04
C ALA A 268 -44.23 25.59 -5.52
N VAL A 269 -44.37 25.80 -6.83
CA VAL A 269 -44.80 27.07 -7.43
C VAL A 269 -46.23 27.40 -7.03
N ASP A 270 -47.16 26.43 -7.09
CA ASP A 270 -48.55 26.64 -6.68
C ASP A 270 -48.68 27.01 -5.20
N THR A 271 -47.88 26.38 -4.34
CA THR A 271 -47.83 26.69 -2.90
C THR A 271 -47.31 28.12 -2.66
N MET A 272 -46.32 28.58 -3.43
CA MET A 272 -45.83 29.96 -3.35
C MET A 272 -46.88 30.98 -3.82
N LEU A 273 -47.60 30.68 -4.91
CA LEU A 273 -48.68 31.54 -5.41
C LEU A 273 -49.83 31.66 -4.39
N LEU A 274 -50.25 30.54 -3.79
CA LEU A 274 -51.27 30.55 -2.72
C LEU A 274 -50.83 31.36 -1.48
N GLY A 275 -49.53 31.34 -1.13
CA GLY A 275 -48.96 32.16 -0.06
C GLY A 275 -49.02 33.67 -0.32
N THR A 276 -48.86 34.09 -1.59
CA THR A 276 -48.96 35.53 -1.96
C THR A 276 -50.39 36.05 -1.95
N HIS A 277 -51.39 35.22 -2.24
CA HIS A 277 -52.81 35.58 -2.13
C HIS A 277 -53.29 35.74 -0.67
N GLY A 278 -52.59 35.13 0.31
CA GLY A 278 -52.87 35.28 1.74
C GLY A 278 -52.44 36.62 2.34
N LEU A 279 -51.47 37.32 1.72
CA LEU A 279 -50.93 38.59 2.23
C LEU A 279 -51.69 39.83 1.74
N TYR A 280 -52.59 39.70 0.75
CA TYR A 280 -53.39 40.81 0.22
C TYR A 280 -54.78 40.97 0.86
N ARG A 281 -55.22 40.06 1.75
CA ARG A 281 -56.57 40.09 2.34
C ARG A 281 -56.71 40.83 3.68
N ASN A 282 -55.65 41.42 4.23
CA ASN A 282 -55.69 42.10 5.54
C ASN A 282 -55.27 43.58 5.51
N ARG A 283 -55.87 44.37 4.62
CA ARG A 283 -55.71 45.84 4.63
C ARG A 283 -56.97 46.67 4.36
N TYR A 284 -58.17 46.18 4.65
CA TYR A 284 -59.34 47.07 4.74
C TYR A 284 -60.27 46.56 5.82
N TYR A 285 -60.30 47.25 6.96
CA TYR A 285 -61.41 47.47 7.90
C TYR A 285 -60.84 47.96 9.23
N ARG A 286 -60.50 49.26 9.27
CA ARG A 286 -60.54 50.10 10.47
C ARG A 286 -61.18 51.40 10.05
N TYR A 287 -62.44 51.59 10.43
CA TYR A 287 -63.04 52.80 11.02
C TYR A 287 -64.44 52.44 11.48
#